data_AF-A0A2B4R456-F1
#
_entry.id   AF-A0A2B4R456-F1
#
_cell.length_a   1.000
_cell.length_b   1.000
_cell.length_c   1.000
_cell.angle_alpha   90.00
_cell.angle_beta   90.00
_cell.angle_gamma   90.00
#
_symmetry.space_group_name_H-M   'P 1'
#
loop_
_entity.id
_entity.type
_entity.pdbx_description
1 polymer ?
#
loop_
_entity_poly.entity_id
_entity_poly.type
_entity_poly.pdbx_seq_one_letter_code
_entity_poly.pdbx_strand_id
1 'polypeptide(L)'
;MSQATKSMMIVLGSTAYVHIHILSGGCDDPGRSHVSNTCGFSYIEVNGKDFSPHSRGYNVVVVDGKTGKAVEARAFDTFGISSSGDHLREYLNSLNGNAHHTPEPRFHVFVTISPTGSTAYVHIHILSGGCDDPGRSHVSNTCGFSYIEVNGKDFSPHSRGYNVVVVDGKTGKAVEARAFDTFGISSSGDHLREYLNSLNGNKIVLVAIQDEGSKFIKSALDALKRLGATHPVIPDYQGSFALVGYAGENKPAWIAQKVAKGGLGPSEISLKIPLAFK
;
A
#
# COMPACT_ATOMS: atom_id res chain seq x y z
N MET A 1 -17.10 4.34 -12.68
CA MET A 1 -15.77 3.84 -13.09
C MET A 1 -14.90 3.88 -11.85
N SER A 2 -14.07 2.87 -11.53
CA SER A 2 -13.37 2.84 -10.23
C SER A 2 -12.16 3.77 -10.21
N GLN A 3 -11.83 4.32 -9.03
CA GLN A 3 -10.54 4.95 -8.81
C GLN A 3 -9.41 3.98 -9.16
N ALA A 4 -8.40 4.47 -9.88
CA ALA A 4 -7.20 3.71 -10.18
C ALA A 4 -6.13 4.08 -9.14
N THR A 5 -5.84 3.15 -8.25
CA THR A 5 -4.70 3.24 -7.32
C THR A 5 -3.61 2.33 -7.85
N LYS A 6 -2.38 2.82 -7.92
CA LYS A 6 -1.22 2.01 -8.31
C LYS A 6 -0.02 2.36 -7.46
N SER A 7 0.41 1.39 -6.66
CA SER A 7 1.70 1.45 -5.96
C SER A 7 2.76 0.80 -6.84
N MET A 8 3.88 1.49 -7.05
CA MET A 8 5.03 0.99 -7.82
C MET A 8 6.32 1.23 -7.05
N MET A 9 7.17 0.21 -6.97
CA MET A 9 8.48 0.28 -6.35
C MET A 9 9.55 0.21 -7.42
N ILE A 10 10.33 1.28 -7.60
CA ILE A 10 11.44 1.30 -8.57
C ILE A 10 12.74 0.93 -7.83
N VAL A 11 13.48 -0.04 -8.38
CA VAL A 11 14.76 -0.49 -7.83
C VAL A 11 15.88 0.41 -8.34
N LEU A 12 16.61 1.06 -7.43
CA LEU A 12 17.79 1.88 -7.73
C LEU A 12 19.05 1.17 -7.20
N GLY A 13 19.55 0.20 -7.97
CA GLY A 13 20.72 -0.59 -7.56
C GLY A 13 20.42 -1.64 -6.47
N SER A 14 21.47 -2.20 -5.86
CA SER A 14 21.38 -3.42 -5.02
C SER A 14 20.64 -3.25 -3.69
N THR A 15 20.36 -2.02 -3.24
CA THR A 15 19.80 -1.78 -1.90
C THR A 15 18.85 -0.57 -1.75
N ALA A 16 18.70 0.32 -2.74
CA ALA A 16 17.81 1.48 -2.64
C ALA A 16 16.55 1.32 -3.48
N TYR A 17 15.41 1.73 -2.95
CA TYR A 17 14.11 1.66 -3.62
C TYR A 17 13.38 2.99 -3.47
N VAL A 18 12.58 3.32 -4.48
CA VAL A 18 11.61 4.42 -4.40
C VAL A 18 10.23 3.83 -4.18
N HIS A 19 9.54 4.27 -3.14
CA HIS A 19 8.11 4.01 -3.00
C HIS A 19 7.34 5.05 -3.79
N ILE A 20 6.57 4.63 -4.79
CA ILE A 20 5.70 5.51 -5.57
C ILE A 20 4.27 5.06 -5.35
N HIS A 21 3.44 5.91 -4.76
CA HIS A 21 2.00 5.68 -4.65
C HIS A 21 1.28 6.71 -5.53
N ILE A 22 0.44 6.22 -6.44
CA ILE A 22 -0.33 7.07 -7.36
C ILE A 22 -1.81 6.78 -7.17
N LEU A 23 -2.56 7.84 -6.88
CA LEU A 23 -4.02 7.85 -6.85
C LEU A 23 -4.53 8.84 -7.89
N SER A 24 -5.45 8.38 -8.76
CA SER A 24 -6.12 9.24 -9.75
C SER A 24 -7.62 9.13 -9.58
N GLY A 25 -8.27 10.28 -9.35
CA GLY A 25 -9.72 10.40 -9.17
C GLY A 25 -10.34 11.48 -10.05
N GLY A 26 -11.29 11.08 -10.88
CA GLY A 26 -12.17 11.95 -11.66
C GLY A 26 -13.35 12.49 -10.86
N CYS A 27 -14.03 13.49 -11.42
CA CYS A 27 -15.14 14.19 -10.75
C CYS A 27 -16.36 13.32 -10.47
N ASP A 28 -16.53 12.26 -11.27
CA ASP A 28 -17.63 11.30 -11.21
C ASP A 28 -17.18 9.95 -10.64
N ASP A 29 -15.94 9.86 -10.13
CA ASP A 29 -15.44 8.62 -9.57
C ASP A 29 -16.06 8.34 -8.18
N PRO A 30 -16.42 7.08 -7.91
CA PRO A 30 -16.92 6.65 -6.63
C PRO A 30 -15.82 6.83 -5.58
N GLY A 31 -16.06 7.69 -4.58
CA GLY A 31 -15.25 7.85 -3.37
C GLY A 31 -14.86 9.30 -3.07
N ARG A 32 -15.41 10.26 -3.82
CA ARG A 32 -15.14 11.70 -3.69
C ARG A 32 -15.41 12.24 -2.28
N SER A 33 -14.48 13.05 -1.77
CA SER A 33 -14.75 13.96 -0.66
C SER A 33 -15.15 15.33 -1.22
N HIS A 34 -16.28 15.91 -0.77
CA HIS A 34 -16.79 17.20 -1.26
C HIS A 34 -16.07 18.41 -0.65
N VAL A 35 -14.87 18.21 -0.07
CA VAL A 35 -14.17 19.21 0.74
C VAL A 35 -13.25 20.11 -0.09
N SER A 36 -12.99 19.77 -1.35
CA SER A 36 -12.23 20.61 -2.28
C SER A 36 -13.14 21.31 -3.31
N ASN A 37 -12.78 22.55 -3.60
CA ASN A 37 -13.28 23.39 -4.68
C ASN A 37 -12.89 22.88 -6.09
N THR A 38 -12.13 21.79 -6.17
CA THR A 38 -11.85 21.03 -7.40
C THR A 38 -12.55 19.67 -7.34
N CYS A 39 -13.17 19.22 -8.44
CA CYS A 39 -13.98 18.00 -8.42
C CYS A 39 -13.19 16.69 -8.56
N GLY A 40 -11.99 16.71 -9.14
CA GLY A 40 -11.07 15.58 -9.20
C GLY A 40 -9.87 15.78 -8.27
N PHE A 41 -9.24 14.67 -7.87
CA PHE A 41 -8.06 14.65 -7.00
C PHE A 41 -6.98 13.73 -7.57
N SER A 42 -5.72 14.07 -7.32
CA SER A 42 -4.58 13.20 -7.62
C SER A 42 -3.54 13.31 -6.52
N TYR A 43 -2.93 12.16 -6.21
CA TYR A 43 -1.79 12.02 -5.31
C TYR A 43 -0.69 11.24 -6.03
N ILE A 44 0.53 11.72 -5.92
CA ILE A 44 1.76 11.14 -6.47
C ILE A 44 2.79 11.30 -5.36
N GLU A 45 2.81 10.29 -4.50
CA GLU A 45 3.70 10.27 -3.35
C GLU A 45 5.00 9.56 -3.71
N VAL A 46 6.12 10.22 -3.43
CA VAL A 46 7.46 9.68 -3.59
C VAL A 46 8.07 9.55 -2.20
N ASN A 47 8.29 8.31 -1.76
CA ASN A 47 8.74 7.96 -0.41
C ASN A 47 7.84 8.53 0.69
N GLY A 48 6.52 8.45 0.49
CA GLY A 48 5.51 8.88 1.47
C GLY A 48 5.33 10.40 1.59
N LYS A 49 5.95 11.18 0.68
CA LYS A 49 5.70 12.62 0.55
C LYS A 49 5.00 12.90 -0.76
N ASP A 50 3.93 13.66 -0.71
CA ASP A 50 3.19 14.10 -1.89
C ASP A 50 3.95 15.17 -2.69
N PHE A 51 4.06 14.96 -3.99
CA PHE A 51 4.66 15.88 -4.97
C PHE A 51 3.67 16.30 -6.05
N SER A 52 2.39 15.98 -5.89
CA SER A 52 1.35 16.31 -6.86
C SER A 52 1.16 17.82 -6.97
N PRO A 53 1.05 18.35 -8.20
CA PRO A 53 0.59 19.73 -8.39
C PRO A 53 -0.90 19.94 -8.08
N HIS A 54 -1.67 18.87 -7.81
CA HIS A 54 -3.11 18.88 -7.51
C HIS A 54 -3.95 19.71 -8.48
N SER A 55 -3.59 19.69 -9.76
CA SER A 55 -4.26 20.48 -10.79
C SER A 55 -5.19 19.63 -11.65
N ARG A 56 -6.13 20.28 -12.33
CA ARG A 56 -6.99 19.62 -13.33
C ARG A 56 -6.13 19.07 -14.49
N GLY A 57 -6.48 17.90 -15.00
CA GLY A 57 -5.77 17.24 -16.10
C GLY A 57 -4.63 16.32 -15.64
N TYR A 58 -3.59 16.18 -16.46
CA TYR A 58 -2.46 15.28 -16.18
C TYR A 58 -1.50 15.92 -15.20
N ASN A 59 -1.18 15.19 -14.12
CA ASN A 59 -0.16 15.55 -13.15
C ASN A 59 1.02 14.60 -13.34
N VAL A 60 2.24 15.14 -13.47
CA VAL A 60 3.46 14.39 -13.74
C VAL A 60 4.49 14.74 -12.68
N VAL A 61 5.08 13.73 -12.04
CA VAL A 61 6.23 13.87 -11.16
C VAL A 61 7.39 13.07 -11.73
N VAL A 62 8.53 13.72 -11.92
CA VAL A 62 9.78 13.08 -12.37
C VAL A 62 10.59 12.69 -11.15
N VAL A 63 10.99 11.43 -11.10
CA VAL A 63 11.84 10.88 -10.03
C VAL A 63 13.20 10.54 -10.61
N ASP A 64 14.26 11.02 -9.99
CA ASP A 64 15.62 10.65 -10.35
C ASP A 64 15.86 9.15 -10.04
N GLY A 65 16.16 8.39 -11.09
CA GLY A 65 16.33 6.94 -11.01
C GLY A 65 17.58 6.45 -10.27
N LYS A 66 18.44 7.35 -9.77
CA LYS A 66 19.64 6.99 -9.02
C LYS A 66 19.49 7.28 -7.53
N THR A 67 18.83 8.37 -7.20
CA THR A 67 18.68 8.93 -5.85
C THR A 67 17.28 8.71 -5.28
N GLY A 68 16.29 8.45 -6.13
CA GLY A 68 14.91 8.25 -5.72
C GLY A 68 14.21 9.52 -5.26
N LYS A 69 14.78 10.69 -5.57
CA LYS A 69 14.21 11.98 -5.25
C LYS A 69 13.28 12.43 -6.37
N ALA A 70 12.12 12.95 -6.00
CA ALA A 70 11.34 13.75 -6.93
C ALA A 70 12.16 15.00 -7.30
N VAL A 71 12.37 15.21 -8.60
CA VAL A 71 13.18 16.31 -9.13
C VAL A 71 12.34 17.36 -9.85
N GLU A 72 11.14 16.99 -10.30
CA GLU A 72 10.23 17.90 -10.97
C GLU A 72 8.78 17.46 -10.80
N ALA A 73 7.86 18.43 -10.75
CA ALA A 73 6.43 18.18 -10.80
C ALA A 73 5.77 19.22 -11.73
N ARG A 74 4.90 18.76 -12.63
CA ARG A 74 4.16 19.63 -13.57
C ARG A 74 2.74 19.14 -13.79
N ALA A 75 1.85 20.07 -14.08
CA ALA A 75 0.48 19.78 -14.47
C ALA A 75 0.15 20.30 -15.87
N PHE A 76 -0.75 19.58 -16.53
CA PHE A 76 -1.21 19.84 -17.89
C PHE A 76 -2.74 19.79 -17.88
N ASP A 77 -3.39 20.95 -17.90
CA ASP A 77 -4.85 21.09 -17.93
C ASP A 77 -5.43 20.74 -19.30
N THR A 78 -5.47 19.45 -19.60
CA THR A 78 -6.02 18.90 -20.85
C THR A 78 -7.54 18.99 -20.97
N PHE A 79 -8.22 19.51 -19.94
CA PHE A 79 -9.65 19.79 -20.00
C PHE A 79 -9.91 21.26 -20.37
N GLY A 80 -9.23 22.19 -19.70
CA GLY A 80 -9.45 23.63 -19.87
C GLY A 80 -8.63 24.28 -20.98
N ILE A 81 -7.53 23.66 -21.41
CA ILE A 81 -6.58 24.25 -22.36
C ILE A 81 -6.38 23.29 -23.54
N SER A 82 -6.84 23.69 -24.72
CA SER A 82 -6.82 22.85 -25.92
C SER A 82 -5.42 22.43 -26.37
N SER A 83 -4.40 23.27 -26.19
CA SER A 83 -3.01 22.96 -26.51
C SER A 83 -2.28 22.15 -25.43
N SER A 84 -2.90 21.91 -24.26
CA SER A 84 -2.22 21.28 -23.13
C SER A 84 -1.82 19.83 -23.42
N GLY A 85 -2.56 19.13 -24.28
CA GLY A 85 -2.18 17.79 -24.74
C GLY A 85 -0.89 17.80 -25.57
N ASP A 86 -0.70 18.79 -26.44
CA ASP A 86 0.53 18.95 -27.20
C ASP A 86 1.72 19.32 -26.30
N HIS A 87 1.51 20.21 -25.33
CA HIS A 87 2.55 20.56 -24.35
C HIS A 87 2.93 19.37 -23.46
N LEU A 88 1.97 18.53 -23.07
CA LEU A 88 2.26 17.28 -22.34
C LEU A 88 3.13 16.36 -23.19
N ARG A 89 2.76 16.15 -24.46
CA ARG A 89 3.54 15.32 -25.39
C ARG A 89 4.97 15.85 -25.55
N GLU A 90 5.13 17.15 -25.78
CA GLU A 90 6.44 17.80 -25.89
C GLU A 90 7.26 17.66 -24.62
N TYR A 91 6.64 17.86 -23.46
CA TYR A 91 7.30 17.66 -22.17
C TYR A 91 7.79 16.22 -22.01
N LEU A 92 6.93 15.22 -22.22
CA LEU A 92 7.31 13.80 -22.12
C LEU A 92 8.39 13.41 -23.14
N ASN A 93 8.36 13.96 -24.35
CA ASN A 93 9.40 13.74 -25.35
C ASN A 93 10.74 14.39 -24.95
N SER A 94 10.72 15.55 -24.28
CA SER A 94 11.94 16.20 -23.82
C SER A 94 12.63 15.44 -22.69
N LEU A 95 11.87 14.70 -21.86
CA LEU A 95 12.42 13.79 -20.86
C LEU A 95 13.18 12.59 -21.48
N ASN A 96 12.86 12.22 -22.73
CA ASN A 96 13.48 11.09 -23.46
C ASN A 96 14.78 11.46 -24.20
N GLY A 97 15.34 12.66 -23.99
CA GLY A 97 16.46 13.24 -24.72
C GLY A 97 17.84 12.56 -24.62
N ASN A 98 17.91 11.22 -24.50
CA ASN A 98 19.14 10.41 -24.70
C ASN A 98 18.88 9.02 -25.32
N ALA A 99 17.67 8.70 -25.79
CA ALA A 99 17.40 7.44 -26.49
C ALA A 99 17.06 7.71 -27.96
N HIS A 100 17.88 7.14 -28.84
CA HIS A 100 17.77 7.19 -30.30
C HIS A 100 16.34 6.86 -30.80
N HIS A 101 15.94 7.63 -31.81
CA HIS A 101 14.80 7.48 -32.71
C HIS A 101 14.20 6.05 -32.82
N THR A 102 13.03 5.83 -32.22
CA THR A 102 12.03 4.86 -32.72
C THR A 102 10.62 5.47 -32.61
N PRO A 103 9.81 5.47 -33.67
CA PRO A 103 8.49 6.09 -33.68
C PRO A 103 7.45 5.12 -33.11
N GLU A 104 7.43 4.97 -31.79
CA GLU A 104 6.30 4.47 -30.99
C GLU A 104 6.64 4.84 -29.53
N PRO A 105 5.80 5.57 -28.77
CA PRO A 105 6.03 5.79 -27.35
C PRO A 105 5.75 4.49 -26.60
N ARG A 106 6.70 3.56 -26.62
CA ARG A 106 6.73 2.44 -25.70
C ARG A 106 7.25 2.98 -24.37
N PHE A 107 6.35 3.14 -23.41
CA PHE A 107 6.74 3.24 -21.99
C PHE A 107 7.47 1.95 -21.62
N HIS A 108 8.79 1.96 -21.76
CA HIS A 108 9.65 0.89 -21.29
C HIS A 108 9.78 1.02 -19.77
N VAL A 109 8.95 0.29 -19.03
CA VAL A 109 9.31 -0.12 -17.67
C VAL A 109 10.48 -1.09 -17.82
N PHE A 110 11.70 -0.61 -17.59
CA PHE A 110 12.87 -1.47 -17.55
C PHE A 110 12.77 -2.40 -16.34
N VAL A 111 12.37 -3.65 -16.57
CA VAL A 111 12.62 -4.74 -15.63
C VAL A 111 13.98 -5.31 -15.99
N THR A 112 15.02 -4.85 -15.29
CA THR A 112 16.35 -5.45 -15.40
C THR A 112 16.33 -6.78 -14.66
N ILE A 113 16.42 -7.90 -15.40
CA ILE A 113 16.74 -9.21 -14.84
C ILE A 113 18.20 -9.49 -15.19
N SER A 114 19.08 -9.70 -14.20
CA SER A 114 20.33 -10.49 -14.27
C SER A 114 21.19 -10.27 -12.99
N PRO A 115 22.06 -11.19 -12.54
CA PRO A 115 22.33 -12.56 -12.99
C PRO A 115 22.10 -13.63 -11.88
N THR A 116 22.22 -14.89 -12.28
CA THR A 116 22.20 -16.12 -11.46
C THR A 116 22.91 -15.97 -10.11
N GLY A 117 22.12 -16.04 -9.03
CA GLY A 117 22.55 -15.90 -7.63
C GLY A 117 21.61 -15.05 -6.75
N SER A 118 20.56 -14.44 -7.32
CA SER A 118 19.67 -13.52 -6.60
C SER A 118 18.85 -14.20 -5.51
N THR A 119 18.93 -13.71 -4.28
CA THR A 119 17.89 -13.90 -3.28
C THR A 119 16.56 -13.43 -3.87
N ALA A 120 15.59 -14.34 -4.00
CA ALA A 120 14.23 -13.97 -4.39
C ALA A 120 13.62 -13.13 -3.26
N TYR A 121 12.73 -12.20 -3.60
CA TYR A 121 12.06 -11.34 -2.63
C TYR A 121 10.56 -11.34 -2.86
N VAL A 122 9.80 -11.05 -1.80
CA VAL A 122 8.38 -10.68 -1.88
C VAL A 122 8.20 -9.22 -1.50
N HIS A 123 7.40 -8.51 -2.29
CA HIS A 123 7.03 -7.13 -2.05
C HIS A 123 5.69 -7.09 -1.31
N ILE A 124 5.66 -6.39 -0.19
CA ILE A 124 4.50 -6.25 0.68
C ILE A 124 4.13 -4.77 0.77
N HIS A 125 2.86 -4.45 0.58
CA HIS A 125 2.27 -3.15 0.90
C HIS A 125 1.02 -3.37 1.74
N ILE A 126 0.91 -2.66 2.86
CA ILE A 126 -0.25 -2.72 3.75
C ILE A 126 -0.74 -1.30 3.99
N LEU A 127 -2.03 -1.08 3.82
CA LEU A 127 -2.75 0.09 4.28
C LEU A 127 -3.88 -0.36 5.22
N SER A 128 -3.93 0.24 6.40
CA SER A 128 -5.00 0.05 7.37
C SER A 128 -5.62 1.39 7.69
N GLY A 129 -6.95 1.51 7.58
CA GLY A 129 -7.68 2.76 7.79
C GLY A 129 -9.01 2.58 8.52
N GLY A 130 -9.23 3.42 9.52
CA GLY A 130 -10.50 3.57 10.23
C GLY A 130 -11.54 4.39 9.45
N CYS A 131 -12.75 4.51 10.00
CA CYS A 131 -13.83 5.25 9.32
C CYS A 131 -13.49 6.69 9.00
N ASP A 132 -12.81 7.33 9.96
CA ASP A 132 -12.51 8.75 9.99
C ASP A 132 -11.12 9.07 9.43
N ASP A 133 -10.36 8.05 9.00
CA ASP A 133 -9.02 8.24 8.45
C ASP A 133 -9.08 8.86 7.03
N PRO A 134 -8.16 9.79 6.69
CA PRO A 134 -8.04 10.33 5.34
C PRO A 134 -7.72 9.23 4.31
N GLY A 135 -8.11 9.45 3.06
CA GLY A 135 -7.89 8.48 1.97
C GLY A 135 -8.96 7.38 1.86
N ARG A 136 -9.98 7.40 2.74
CA ARG A 136 -11.14 6.51 2.60
C ARG A 136 -11.98 6.85 1.36
N SER A 137 -12.36 5.82 0.60
CA SER A 137 -13.42 5.94 -0.41
C SER A 137 -14.81 5.96 0.26
N HIS A 138 -15.45 7.12 0.30
CA HIS A 138 -16.78 7.31 0.90
C HIS A 138 -17.95 6.70 0.09
N VAL A 139 -17.68 6.04 -1.05
CA VAL A 139 -18.74 5.49 -1.92
C VAL A 139 -18.99 4.00 -1.70
N SER A 140 -18.10 3.34 -0.97
CA SER A 140 -18.50 2.10 -0.33
C SER A 140 -19.33 2.45 0.92
N ASN A 141 -20.50 1.84 1.07
CA ASN A 141 -21.24 1.87 2.34
C ASN A 141 -20.46 1.17 3.48
N THR A 142 -19.30 0.60 3.16
CA THR A 142 -18.35 0.07 4.14
C THR A 142 -17.54 1.20 4.74
N CYS A 143 -17.43 1.15 6.06
CA CYS A 143 -16.59 2.02 6.86
C CYS A 143 -15.12 1.57 6.78
N GLY A 144 -14.18 2.52 6.90
CA GLY A 144 -12.74 2.29 6.78
C GLY A 144 -12.25 1.70 5.45
N PHE A 145 -10.99 1.27 5.44
CA PHE A 145 -10.37 0.53 4.33
C PHE A 145 -9.22 -0.35 4.82
N SER A 146 -8.97 -1.45 4.11
CA SER A 146 -7.77 -2.26 4.24
C SER A 146 -7.28 -2.72 2.88
N TYR A 147 -5.97 -2.59 2.65
CA TYR A 147 -5.26 -3.14 1.50
C TYR A 147 -4.04 -3.92 2.00
N ILE A 148 -3.85 -5.12 1.47
CA ILE A 148 -2.77 -6.03 1.81
C ILE A 148 -2.29 -6.62 0.48
N GLU A 149 -1.35 -5.92 -0.12
CA GLU A 149 -0.82 -6.28 -1.42
C GLU A 149 0.43 -7.15 -1.28
N VAL A 150 0.45 -8.22 -2.07
CA VAL A 150 1.59 -9.13 -2.22
C VAL A 150 2.00 -9.09 -3.69
N ASN A 151 3.19 -8.56 -3.96
CA ASN A 151 3.72 -8.28 -5.31
C ASN A 151 2.76 -7.43 -6.16
N GLY A 152 2.17 -6.39 -5.56
CA GLY A 152 1.29 -5.43 -6.24
C GLY A 152 -0.11 -5.97 -6.58
N LYS A 153 -0.48 -7.13 -6.04
CA LYS A 153 -1.84 -7.66 -6.10
C LYS A 153 -2.42 -7.67 -4.69
N ASP A 154 -3.61 -7.11 -4.55
CA ASP A 154 -4.35 -7.10 -3.29
C ASP A 154 -4.97 -8.47 -2.96
N PHE A 155 -4.85 -8.87 -1.70
CA PHE A 155 -5.39 -10.10 -1.12
C PHE A 155 -6.27 -9.85 0.11
N SER A 156 -6.63 -8.59 0.37
CA SER A 156 -7.47 -8.23 1.50
C SER A 156 -8.86 -8.83 1.40
N PRO A 157 -9.41 -9.36 2.50
CA PRO A 157 -10.84 -9.67 2.58
C PRO A 157 -11.76 -8.44 2.58
N HIS A 158 -11.23 -7.24 2.82
CA HIS A 158 -11.97 -5.96 2.88
C HIS A 158 -13.17 -5.96 3.85
N SER A 159 -12.98 -6.53 5.05
CA SER A 159 -14.03 -6.59 6.07
C SER A 159 -13.70 -5.75 7.29
N ARG A 160 -14.71 -5.35 8.07
CA ARG A 160 -14.48 -4.67 9.35
C ARG A 160 -13.66 -5.57 10.30
N GLY A 161 -12.79 -4.95 11.09
CA GLY A 161 -11.94 -5.64 12.05
C GLY A 161 -10.59 -6.03 11.46
N TYR A 162 -10.02 -7.13 11.97
CA TYR A 162 -8.69 -7.60 11.61
C TYR A 162 -8.75 -8.45 10.33
N ASN A 163 -8.05 -8.00 9.30
CA ASN A 163 -7.85 -8.69 8.04
C ASN A 163 -6.44 -9.29 8.05
N VAL A 164 -6.33 -10.58 7.73
CA VAL A 164 -5.07 -11.33 7.80
C VAL A 164 -4.80 -12.02 6.47
N VAL A 165 -3.63 -11.80 5.90
CA VAL A 165 -3.11 -12.53 4.72
C VAL A 165 -1.85 -13.29 5.12
N VAL A 166 -1.78 -14.55 4.73
CA VAL A 166 -0.61 -15.41 4.97
C VAL A 166 0.15 -15.60 3.68
N VAL A 167 1.44 -15.32 3.71
CA VAL A 167 2.37 -15.53 2.60
C VAL A 167 3.33 -16.66 2.95
N ASP A 168 3.49 -17.60 2.02
CA ASP A 168 4.51 -18.64 2.12
C ASP A 168 5.90 -18.00 1.98
N GLY A 169 6.71 -18.07 3.04
CA GLY A 169 8.00 -17.36 3.11
C GLY A 169 9.10 -17.97 2.23
N LYS A 170 8.85 -19.11 1.58
CA LYS A 170 9.78 -19.74 0.61
C LYS A 170 9.49 -19.28 -0.81
N THR A 171 8.20 -19.18 -1.16
CA THR A 171 7.75 -18.89 -2.53
C THR A 171 7.27 -17.47 -2.73
N GLY A 172 6.97 -16.74 -1.65
CA GLY A 172 6.41 -15.38 -1.69
C GLY A 172 4.96 -15.33 -2.17
N LYS A 173 4.27 -16.47 -2.24
CA LYS A 173 2.86 -16.54 -2.66
C LYS A 173 1.94 -16.32 -1.47
N ALA A 174 0.92 -15.49 -1.64
CA ALA A 174 -0.22 -15.46 -0.73
C ALA A 174 -0.94 -16.82 -0.81
N VAL A 175 -1.11 -17.47 0.34
CA VAL A 175 -1.70 -18.81 0.43
C VAL A 175 -3.03 -18.83 1.16
N GLU A 176 -3.32 -17.79 1.96
CA GLU A 176 -4.56 -17.70 2.72
C GLU A 176 -4.93 -16.25 3.04
N ALA A 177 -6.22 -15.96 3.10
CA ALA A 177 -6.76 -14.67 3.54
C ALA A 177 -8.01 -14.89 4.38
N ARG A 178 -8.11 -14.25 5.56
CA ARG A 178 -9.27 -14.32 6.46
C ARG A 178 -9.51 -12.98 7.13
N ALA A 179 -10.77 -12.68 7.43
CA ALA A 179 -11.15 -11.54 8.25
C ALA A 179 -11.84 -11.95 9.54
N PHE A 180 -11.68 -11.11 10.56
CA PHE A 180 -12.23 -11.29 11.89
C PHE A 180 -12.85 -9.97 12.33
N ASP A 181 -14.19 -9.91 12.36
CA ASP A 181 -14.93 -8.73 12.82
C ASP A 181 -14.83 -8.61 14.35
N THR A 182 -13.68 -8.13 14.83
CA THR A 182 -13.39 -7.93 16.26
C THR A 182 -14.08 -6.71 16.85
N PHE A 183 -15.01 -6.08 16.11
CA PHE A 183 -15.91 -5.05 16.62
C PHE A 183 -17.35 -5.55 16.77
N GLY A 184 -17.87 -6.19 15.73
CA GLY A 184 -19.26 -6.64 15.66
C GLY A 184 -19.53 -7.99 16.31
N ILE A 185 -18.53 -8.86 16.41
CA ILE A 185 -18.70 -10.26 16.85
C ILE A 185 -17.81 -10.52 18.07
N SER A 186 -18.44 -10.90 19.20
CA SER A 186 -17.74 -11.09 20.48
C SER A 186 -16.73 -12.23 20.49
N SER A 187 -16.97 -13.30 19.72
CA SER A 187 -16.07 -14.44 19.59
C SER A 187 -14.92 -14.23 18.59
N SER A 188 -14.92 -13.16 17.81
CA SER A 188 -13.90 -12.93 16.77
C SER A 188 -12.49 -12.83 17.32
N GLY A 189 -12.30 -12.29 18.53
CA GLY A 189 -10.99 -12.26 19.18
C GLY A 189 -10.44 -13.66 19.46
N ASP A 190 -11.29 -14.57 19.94
CA ASP A 190 -10.91 -15.95 20.23
C ASP A 190 -10.61 -16.73 18.96
N HIS A 191 -11.44 -16.57 17.92
CA HIS A 191 -11.18 -17.17 16.61
C HIS A 191 -9.91 -16.63 15.95
N LEU A 192 -9.64 -15.32 16.08
CA LEU A 192 -8.40 -14.72 15.60
C LEU A 192 -7.20 -15.29 16.36
N ARG A 193 -7.27 -15.37 17.70
CA ARG A 193 -6.23 -16.01 18.53
C ARG A 193 -5.92 -17.42 18.05
N GLU A 194 -6.95 -18.26 17.91
CA GLU A 194 -6.81 -19.66 17.50
C GLU A 194 -6.19 -19.78 16.11
N TYR A 195 -6.68 -18.97 15.15
CA TYR A 195 -6.12 -18.92 13.82
C TYR A 195 -4.65 -18.50 13.84
N LEU A 196 -4.31 -17.37 14.46
CA LEU A 196 -2.94 -16.87 14.52
C LEU A 196 -2.01 -17.87 15.22
N ASN A 197 -2.45 -18.57 16.26
CA ASN A 197 -1.64 -19.59 16.95
C ASN A 197 -1.48 -20.88 16.15
N SER A 198 -2.40 -21.20 15.23
CA SER A 198 -2.25 -22.32 14.30
C SER A 198 -1.16 -22.10 13.24
N LEU A 199 -0.80 -20.84 12.97
CA LEU A 199 0.23 -20.48 12.00
C LEU A 199 1.63 -20.76 12.56
N ASN A 200 2.39 -21.61 11.88
CA ASN A 200 3.75 -21.99 12.25
C ASN A 200 4.68 -22.04 11.02
N GLY A 201 5.97 -22.26 11.28
CA GLY A 201 6.99 -22.42 10.23
C GLY A 201 7.27 -21.14 9.45
N ASN A 202 7.69 -21.31 8.20
CA ASN A 202 8.10 -20.21 7.31
C ASN A 202 6.90 -19.50 6.69
N LYS A 203 6.12 -18.79 7.52
CA LYS A 203 4.96 -17.99 7.10
C LYS A 203 5.13 -16.55 7.51
N ILE A 204 5.00 -15.65 6.54
CA ILE A 204 4.88 -14.21 6.74
C ILE A 204 3.39 -13.93 6.96
N VAL A 205 3.04 -13.21 8.02
CA VAL A 205 1.65 -12.94 8.41
C VAL A 205 1.41 -11.44 8.36
N LEU A 206 0.55 -11.03 7.43
CA LEU A 206 0.22 -9.65 7.15
C LEU A 206 -1.11 -9.33 7.80
N VAL A 207 -1.20 -8.23 8.53
CA VAL A 207 -2.41 -7.84 9.26
C VAL A 207 -2.72 -6.38 8.99
N ALA A 208 -3.99 -6.09 8.72
CA ALA A 208 -4.52 -4.73 8.60
C ALA A 208 -5.88 -4.64 9.31
N ILE A 209 -6.15 -3.54 10.00
CA ILE A 209 -7.52 -3.21 10.45
C ILE A 209 -8.24 -2.42 9.37
N GLN A 210 -9.52 -2.70 9.18
CA GLN A 210 -10.46 -1.82 8.48
C GLN A 210 -11.59 -1.43 9.44
N ASP A 211 -11.96 -0.15 9.40
CA ASP A 211 -13.02 0.47 10.23
C ASP A 211 -12.68 0.48 11.73
N GLU A 212 -12.91 -0.64 12.41
CA GLU A 212 -12.83 -0.76 13.85
C GLU A 212 -12.46 -2.20 14.20
N GLY A 213 -11.44 -2.38 15.05
CA GLY A 213 -11.08 -3.69 15.55
C GLY A 213 -10.77 -3.77 17.05
N SER A 214 -10.98 -2.70 17.83
CA SER A 214 -10.48 -2.60 19.22
C SER A 214 -11.38 -3.29 20.27
N LYS A 215 -12.67 -3.51 19.98
CA LYS A 215 -13.65 -3.90 21.01
C LYS A 215 -13.45 -5.32 21.57
N PHE A 216 -13.28 -6.32 20.72
CA PHE A 216 -13.20 -7.75 21.07
C PHE A 216 -11.84 -8.38 20.74
N ILE A 217 -10.76 -7.59 20.70
CA ILE A 217 -9.41 -8.07 20.31
C ILE A 217 -8.58 -8.68 21.44
N LYS A 218 -8.94 -8.43 22.70
CA LYS A 218 -8.06 -8.69 23.87
C LYS A 218 -7.51 -10.12 23.94
N SER A 219 -8.28 -11.13 23.51
CA SER A 219 -7.81 -12.53 23.56
C SER A 219 -6.75 -12.87 22.50
N ALA A 220 -6.58 -12.06 21.45
CA ALA A 220 -5.61 -12.27 20.38
C ALA A 220 -4.27 -11.56 20.60
N LEU A 221 -4.11 -10.72 21.63
CA LEU A 221 -2.91 -9.89 21.81
C LEU A 221 -1.62 -10.70 21.91
N ASP A 222 -1.64 -11.79 22.68
CA ASP A 222 -0.44 -12.62 22.84
C ASP A 222 -0.12 -13.38 21.55
N ALA A 223 -1.13 -13.75 20.76
CA ALA A 223 -0.92 -14.34 19.43
C ALA A 223 -0.31 -13.32 18.44
N LEU A 224 -0.74 -12.06 18.48
CA LEU A 224 -0.12 -10.98 17.69
C LEU A 224 1.32 -10.70 18.14
N LYS A 225 1.58 -10.64 19.45
CA LYS A 225 2.93 -10.49 20.01
C LYS A 225 3.82 -11.67 19.64
N ARG A 226 3.29 -12.89 19.64
CA ARG A 226 3.99 -14.09 19.16
C ARG A 226 4.43 -13.94 17.71
N LEU A 227 3.71 -13.19 16.88
CA LEU A 227 4.09 -12.91 15.49
C LEU A 227 5.08 -11.74 15.34
N GLY A 228 5.38 -11.03 16.44
CA GLY A 228 6.31 -9.91 16.47
C GLY A 228 5.69 -8.55 16.73
N ALA A 229 4.38 -8.47 16.99
CA ALA A 229 3.74 -7.21 17.38
C ALA A 229 4.32 -6.67 18.70
N THR A 230 4.46 -5.35 18.80
CA THR A 230 4.92 -4.66 20.00
C THR A 230 3.86 -3.66 20.48
N HIS A 231 3.97 -3.18 21.72
CA HIS A 231 3.02 -2.19 22.21
C HIS A 231 3.18 -0.85 21.45
N PRO A 232 2.06 -0.18 21.09
CA PRO A 232 0.67 -0.59 21.31
C PRO A 232 0.19 -1.61 20.26
N VAL A 233 -0.57 -2.63 20.70
CA VAL A 233 -1.21 -3.63 19.80
C VAL A 233 -2.70 -3.31 19.57
N ILE A 234 -3.36 -2.72 20.57
CA ILE A 234 -4.74 -2.26 20.46
C ILE A 234 -4.69 -0.78 20.08
N PRO A 235 -5.21 -0.37 18.92
CA PRO A 235 -5.42 1.04 18.62
C PRO A 235 -6.61 1.59 19.42
N ASP A 236 -6.69 2.92 19.52
CA ASP A 236 -7.89 3.60 20.03
C ASP A 236 -9.11 3.29 19.13
N TYR A 237 -10.32 3.67 19.55
CA TYR A 237 -11.54 3.50 18.74
C TYR A 237 -11.34 4.04 17.32
N GLN A 238 -11.66 3.21 16.32
CA GLN A 238 -11.41 3.46 14.89
C GLN A 238 -9.97 3.78 14.50
N GLY A 239 -8.99 3.49 15.35
CA GLY A 239 -7.59 3.59 14.97
C GLY A 239 -7.17 2.47 14.03
N SER A 240 -6.11 2.72 13.29
CA SER A 240 -5.53 1.77 12.34
C SER A 240 -4.35 1.01 12.94
N PHE A 241 -4.16 -0.21 12.45
CA PHE A 241 -3.06 -1.11 12.84
C PHE A 241 -2.63 -1.93 11.63
N ALA A 242 -1.35 -1.87 11.31
CA ALA A 242 -0.71 -2.70 10.30
C ALA A 242 0.45 -3.48 10.92
N LEU A 243 0.57 -4.77 10.57
CA LEU A 243 1.67 -5.62 11.01
C LEU A 243 2.15 -6.49 9.85
N VAL A 244 3.47 -6.55 9.68
CA VAL A 244 4.17 -7.58 8.92
C VAL A 244 4.89 -8.46 9.93
N GLY A 245 4.26 -9.57 10.28
CA GLY A 245 4.72 -10.52 11.30
C GLY A 245 5.31 -11.80 10.70
N TYR A 246 5.88 -12.64 11.58
CA TYR A 246 6.45 -13.93 11.20
C TYR A 246 6.05 -15.04 12.16
N ALA A 247 5.58 -16.16 11.62
CA ALA A 247 5.06 -17.29 12.40
C ALA A 247 6.13 -18.15 13.06
N GLY A 248 7.34 -18.20 12.49
CA GLY A 248 8.45 -19.01 12.99
C GLY A 248 9.05 -18.47 14.30
N GLU A 249 9.78 -19.31 15.02
CA GLU A 249 10.34 -18.97 16.34
C GLU A 249 11.40 -17.87 16.24
N ASN A 250 12.34 -18.00 15.29
CA ASN A 250 13.41 -17.03 15.07
C ASN A 250 12.86 -15.79 14.36
N LYS A 251 12.72 -14.70 15.11
CA LYS A 251 12.13 -13.45 14.60
C LYS A 251 13.10 -12.71 13.68
N PRO A 252 12.75 -12.51 12.40
CA PRO A 252 13.59 -11.78 11.47
C PRO A 252 13.51 -10.27 11.74
N ALA A 253 14.57 -9.57 11.37
CA ALA A 253 14.70 -8.11 11.57
C ALA A 253 13.71 -7.27 10.73
N TRP A 254 13.08 -7.86 9.70
CA TRP A 254 12.14 -7.14 8.83
C TRP A 254 10.72 -7.06 9.38
N ILE A 255 10.43 -7.65 10.55
CA ILE A 255 9.12 -7.47 11.22
C ILE A 255 8.88 -5.98 11.41
N ALA A 256 7.71 -5.51 11.01
CA ALA A 256 7.33 -4.12 11.11
C ALA A 256 5.89 -3.98 11.58
N GLN A 257 5.64 -2.90 12.31
CA GLN A 257 4.32 -2.54 12.81
C GLN A 257 4.13 -1.04 12.67
N LYS A 258 2.91 -0.62 12.34
CA LYS A 258 2.49 0.79 12.41
C LYS A 258 1.08 0.86 13.00
N VAL A 259 0.86 1.87 13.84
CA VAL A 259 -0.40 2.09 14.55
C VAL A 259 -0.69 3.58 14.56
N ALA A 260 -1.94 3.96 14.35
CA ALA A 260 -2.40 5.33 14.48
C ALA A 260 -3.75 5.37 15.20
N LYS A 261 -4.02 6.50 15.88
CA LYS A 261 -5.33 6.76 16.49
C LYS A 261 -6.37 7.03 15.40
N GLY A 262 -7.65 6.88 15.73
CA GLY A 262 -8.74 7.19 14.79
C GLY A 262 -8.64 8.63 14.27
N GLY A 263 -8.80 8.78 12.96
CA GLY A 263 -8.67 10.05 12.24
C GLY A 263 -7.22 10.50 11.99
N LEU A 264 -6.23 9.77 12.51
CA LEU A 264 -4.80 10.06 12.33
C LEU A 264 -4.08 8.98 11.50
N GLY A 265 -4.80 7.97 11.00
CA GLY A 265 -4.27 7.02 10.04
C GLY A 265 -4.22 7.57 8.61
N PRO A 266 -4.00 6.72 7.60
CA PRO A 266 -3.83 5.28 7.71
C PRO A 266 -2.48 4.83 8.30
N SER A 267 -2.46 3.62 8.85
CA SER A 267 -1.22 2.91 9.15
C SER A 267 -0.74 2.19 7.89
N GLU A 268 0.39 2.65 7.35
CA GLU A 268 0.99 2.14 6.12
C GLU A 268 2.35 1.45 6.36
N ILE A 269 2.55 0.29 5.72
CA ILE A 269 3.85 -0.42 5.69
C ILE A 269 4.15 -0.86 4.26
N SER A 270 5.37 -0.57 3.79
CA SER A 270 5.90 -1.07 2.51
C SER A 270 7.24 -1.74 2.74
N LEU A 271 7.36 -3.03 2.40
CA LEU A 271 8.57 -3.82 2.64
C LEU A 271 8.95 -4.70 1.46
N LYS A 272 10.24 -5.01 1.39
CA LYS A 272 10.80 -6.04 0.52
C LYS A 272 11.47 -7.11 1.39
N ILE A 273 10.89 -8.30 1.40
CA ILE A 273 11.28 -9.39 2.31
C ILE A 273 12.03 -10.47 1.51
N PRO A 274 13.26 -10.87 1.91
CA PRO A 274 13.98 -11.95 1.24
C PRO A 274 13.32 -13.31 1.49
N LEU A 275 13.19 -14.13 0.44
CA LEU A 275 12.55 -15.46 0.43
C LEU A 275 13.49 -16.62 0.76
N ALA A 276 14.63 -16.34 1.39
CA ALA A 276 15.66 -17.33 1.70
C ALA A 276 15.90 -17.39 3.21
N PHE A 277 14.94 -17.94 3.95
CA PHE A 277 15.20 -18.47 5.29
C PHE A 277 15.33 -19.98 5.15
N LYS A 278 16.57 -20.47 5.26
CA LYS A 278 16.86 -21.88 5.52
C LYS A 278 16.68 -22.16 7.00
#